data_AF-A0A2D6MAQ2-F1
#
_entry.id   AF-A0A2D6MAQ2-F1
#
_cell.length_a   1.000
_cell.length_b   1.000
_cell.length_c   1.000
_cell.angle_alpha   90.00
_cell.angle_beta   90.00
_cell.angle_gamma   90.00
#
_symmetry.space_group_name_H-M   'P 1'
#
loop_
_entity.id
_entity.type
_entity.pdbx_description
1 polymer ?
#
loop_
_entity_poly.entity_id
_entity_poly.type
_entity_poly.pdbx_seq_one_letter_code
_entity_poly.pdbx_strand_id
1 'polypeptide(L)' 'MEQGDLVKWSWNLAADSWEDTVFTGVVIGSRWAKTDREKVNIFKMLASDGTLVEVREDEPTLKVISESR' A
#
# COMPACT_ATOMS: atom_id res chain seq x y z
N MET A 1 5.59 -5.76 7.03
CA MET A 1 4.12 -5.86 6.92
C MET A 1 3.79 -7.28 6.55
N GLU A 2 2.79 -7.83 7.20
CA GLU A 2 2.37 -9.22 7.06
C GLU A 2 0.90 -9.28 6.64
N GLN A 3 0.47 -10.47 6.19
CA GLN A 3 -0.93 -10.69 5.84
C GLN A 3 -1.81 -10.54 7.09
N GLY A 4 -2.82 -9.68 7.00
CA GLY A 4 -3.72 -9.33 8.10
C GLY A 4 -3.45 -7.96 8.71
N ASP A 5 -2.29 -7.35 8.45
CA ASP A 5 -1.98 -5.99 8.91
C ASP A 5 -2.95 -4.97 8.29
N LEU A 6 -3.45 -4.05 9.12
CA LEU A 6 -4.16 -2.87 8.67
C LEU A 6 -3.15 -1.75 8.39
N VAL A 7 -3.20 -1.20 7.19
CA VAL A 7 -2.25 -0.19 6.71
C VAL A 7 -2.98 1.03 6.19
N LYS A 8 -2.30 2.18 6.22
CA LYS A 8 -2.71 3.41 5.53
C LYS A 8 -1.62 3.87 4.58
N TRP A 9 -2.02 4.51 3.50
CA TRP A 9 -1.12 5.18 2.55
C TRP A 9 -1.86 6.34 1.90
N SER A 10 -1.14 7.25 1.26
CA SER A 10 -1.72 8.38 0.54
C SER A 10 -1.40 8.26 -0.95
N TRP A 11 -2.31 8.70 -1.81
CA TRP A 11 -2.02 8.90 -3.23
C TRP A 11 -2.15 10.38 -3.59
N ASN A 12 -1.13 10.90 -4.27
CA ASN A 12 -1.11 12.25 -4.80
C ASN A 12 -1.47 12.24 -6.29
N LEU A 13 -2.65 12.77 -6.61
CA LEU A 13 -3.08 13.06 -7.98
C LEU A 13 -2.77 14.54 -8.27
N ALA A 14 -1.64 14.79 -8.94
CA ALA A 14 -1.14 16.08 -9.46
C ALA A 14 -0.26 16.93 -8.52
N ALA A 15 0.76 17.52 -9.15
CA ALA A 15 1.80 18.35 -8.52
C ALA A 15 1.29 19.69 -7.96
N ASP A 16 0.05 20.09 -8.29
CA ASP A 16 -0.48 21.44 -8.03
C ASP A 16 -1.70 21.47 -7.10
N SER A 17 -2.15 20.32 -6.58
CA SER A 17 -3.22 20.26 -5.57
C SER A 17 -2.89 19.21 -4.50
N TRP A 18 -2.61 19.68 -3.28
CA TRP A 18 -2.26 18.88 -2.11
C TRP A 18 -3.43 18.08 -1.50
N GLU A 19 -4.37 17.61 -2.32
CA GLU A 19 -5.41 16.72 -1.83
C GLU A 19 -4.81 15.31 -1.67
N ASP A 20 -4.13 15.10 -0.53
CA ASP A 20 -3.70 13.79 -0.08
C ASP A 20 -4.94 12.92 0.10
N THR A 21 -5.22 12.07 -0.88
CA THR A 21 -6.27 11.06 -0.72
C THR A 21 -5.70 9.94 0.13
N VAL A 22 -6.17 9.85 1.37
CA VAL A 22 -5.74 8.83 2.33
C VAL A 22 -6.57 7.57 2.14
N PHE A 23 -5.88 6.45 1.94
CA PHE A 23 -6.46 5.13 1.82
C PHE A 23 -6.16 4.30 3.07
N THR A 24 -7.01 3.32 3.33
CA THR A 24 -6.81 2.31 4.37
C THR A 24 -7.22 0.96 3.81
N GLY A 25 -6.47 -0.08 4.15
CA GLY A 25 -6.74 -1.42 3.68
C GLY A 25 -6.02 -2.48 4.50
N VAL A 26 -6.42 -3.74 4.31
CA VAL A 26 -5.80 -4.89 4.95
C VAL A 26 -4.86 -5.57 3.96
N VAL A 27 -3.65 -5.90 4.39
CA VAL A 27 -2.71 -6.70 3.58
C VAL A 27 -3.26 -8.11 3.45
N ILE A 28 -3.50 -8.56 2.22
CA ILE A 28 -4.02 -9.91 1.94
C ILE A 28 -2.96 -10.82 1.29
N GLY A 29 -1.80 -10.27 0.96
CA GLY A 29 -0.68 -11.02 0.41
C GLY A 29 0.43 -10.08 -0.06
N SER A 30 1.55 -10.67 -0.48
CA SER A 30 2.67 -9.94 -1.06
C SER A 30 3.32 -10.75 -2.18
N ARG A 31 3.99 -10.07 -3.10
CA ARG A 31 4.79 -10.69 -4.16
C ARG A 31 6.05 -9.88 -4.43
N TRP A 32 7.14 -10.57 -4.66
CA TRP A 32 8.35 -9.95 -5.18
C TRP A 32 8.20 -9.66 -6.67
N ALA A 33 8.38 -8.40 -7.06
CA ALA A 33 8.45 -7.98 -8.45
C ALA A 33 9.87 -7.52 -8.79
N LYS A 34 10.34 -7.88 -9.98
CA LYS A 34 11.60 -7.37 -10.54
C LYS A 34 11.26 -6.25 -11.51
N THR A 35 11.73 -5.04 -11.23
CA THR A 35 11.76 -3.95 -12.19
C THR A 35 13.10 -3.98 -12.95
N ASP A 36 13.27 -3.11 -13.94
CA ASP A 36 14.51 -3.06 -14.73
C ASP A 36 15.75 -2.75 -13.89
N ARG A 37 15.59 -2.20 -12.67
CA ARG A 37 16.69 -1.74 -11.82
C ARG A 37 16.71 -2.36 -10.43
N GLU A 38 15.58 -2.84 -9.92
CA GLU A 38 15.45 -3.25 -8.53
C GLU A 38 14.44 -4.38 -8.33
N LYS A 39 14.59 -5.09 -7.21
CA LYS A 39 13.62 -6.07 -6.74
C LYS A 39 12.81 -5.41 -5.63
N VAL A 40 11.52 -5.24 -5.84
CA VAL A 40 10.61 -4.53 -4.93
C VAL A 40 9.54 -5.48 -4.47
N ASN A 41 9.21 -5.45 -3.18
CA ASN A 41 8.08 -6.17 -2.65
C ASN A 41 6.80 -5.38 -2.93
N ILE A 42 5.78 -6.04 -3.47
CA ILE A 42 4.48 -5.45 -3.74
C ILE A 42 3.47 -6.10 -2.80
N PHE A 43 2.80 -5.28 -2.01
CA PHE A 43 1.71 -5.70 -1.14
C PHE A 43 0.39 -5.63 -1.89
N LYS A 44 -0.39 -6.72 -1.80
CA LYS A 44 -1.77 -6.76 -2.26
C LYS A 44 -2.66 -6.43 -1.06
N MET A 45 -3.46 -5.37 -1.21
CA MET A 45 -4.31 -4.83 -0.16
C MET A 45 -5.77 -4.89 -0.57
N LEU A 46 -6.64 -5.18 0.40
CA LEU A 46 -8.09 -5.02 0.28
C LEU A 46 -8.46 -3.68 0.92
N ALA A 47 -8.84 -2.71 0.09
CA ALA A 47 -9.31 -1.40 0.56
C ALA A 47 -10.69 -1.51 1.21
N SER A 48 -11.06 -0.48 1.98
CA SER A 48 -12.34 -0.42 2.71
C SER A 48 -13.58 -0.45 1.84
N ASP A 49 -13.47 -0.11 0.55
CA ASP A 49 -14.52 -0.18 -0.46
C ASP A 49 -14.64 -1.57 -1.11
N GLY A 50 -13.80 -2.53 -0.72
CA GLY A 50 -13.72 -3.87 -1.31
C GLY A 50 -12.82 -3.97 -2.55
N THR A 51 -12.16 -2.87 -2.95
CA THR A 51 -11.24 -2.86 -4.08
C THR A 51 -9.91 -3.52 -3.73
N LEU A 52 -9.35 -4.28 -4.66
CA LEU A 52 -8.00 -4.82 -4.56
C LEU A 52 -6.99 -3.84 -5.14
N VAL A 53 -6.02 -3.45 -4.34
CA VAL A 53 -4.97 -2.50 -4.71
C VAL A 53 -3.60 -3.15 -4.53
N GLU A 54 -2.67 -2.88 -5.43
CA GLU A 54 -1.27 -3.26 -5.27
C GLU A 54 -0.45 -2.01 -4.93
N VAL A 55 0.26 -2.04 -3.80
CA VAL A 55 1.10 -0.92 -3.33
C VAL A 55 2.53 -1.44 -3.12
N ARG A 56 3.52 -0.66 -3.55
CA ARG A 56 4.93 -1.02 -3.35
C ARG A 56 5.32 -0.84 -1.87
N GLU A 57 6.22 -1.68 -1.39
CA GLU A 57 6.75 -1.59 -0.04
C GLU A 57 7.50 -0.27 0.23
N ASP A 58 8.08 0.32 -0.81
CA ASP A 58 8.84 1.58 -0.74
C ASP A 58 7.98 2.83 -0.96
N GLU A 59 6.64 2.72 -0.97
CA GLU A 59 5.76 3.88 -0.99
C GLU A 59 6.00 4.73 0.29
N PRO A 60 6.47 5.99 0.18
CA PRO A 60 6.87 6.80 1.34
C PRO A 60 5.80 7.02 2.42
N THR A 61 4.53 6.96 2.05
CA THR A 61 3.37 7.23 2.92
C THR A 61 2.80 5.96 3.54
N LEU A 62 3.23 4.79 3.10
CA LEU A 62 2.72 3.50 3.55
C LEU A 62 3.15 3.20 4.99
N LYS A 63 2.17 2.99 5.87
CA LYS A 63 2.39 2.73 7.30
C LYS A 63 1.42 1.68 7.84
N VAL A 64 1.93 0.79 8.68
CA VAL A 64 1.09 -0.10 9.50
C VAL A 64 0.42 0.74 10.58
N ILE A 65 -0.88 0.54 10.77
CA ILE A 65 -1.69 1.19 11.80
C ILE A 65 -2.32 0.20 12.78
N SER A 66 -2.40 -1.08 12.41
CA SER A 66 -2.66 -2.19 13.32
C SER A 66 -2.00 -3.45 12.80
N GLU A 67 -1.31 -4.17 13.67
CA GLU A 67 -0.66 -5.45 13.33
C GLU A 67 -1.65 -6.61 13.45
N SER A 68 -1.52 -7.62 12.59
CA SER A 68 -2.17 -8.92 12.82
C SER A 68 -1.52 -9.63 14.00
N ARG A 69 -2.34 -10.06 14.97
CA ARG A 69 -1.90 -10.88 16.11
C ARG A 69 -2.07 -12.37 15.84
#